data_AF-A0A4Q9HBY9-F1
#
_entry.id   AF-A0A4Q9HBY9-F1
#
_cell.length_a   1.000
_cell.length_b   1.000
_cell.length_c   1.000
_cell.angle_alpha   90.00
_cell.angle_beta   90.00
_cell.angle_gamma   90.00
#
_symmetry.space_group_name_H-M   'P 1'
#
loop_
_entity.id
_entity.type
_entity.pdbx_description
1 polymer ?
#
loop_
_entity_poly.entity_id
_entity_poly.type
_entity_poly.pdbx_seq_one_letter_code
_entity_poly.pdbx_strand_id
1 'polypeptide(L)'
;MSFDLYFYKRKDSQQTEEQIAEYLTKNLSHNLSDHPRQWHYENPATGVYFLIDWNEPEEEQDSIEVFDNFQDYKYLNFTFSINFFRPRFFGLEIFPIIEKLISDLDLFVLDPQDETDSNNPRKFPAGHFQEQWIRHNDGVTLDQFTELNFEYLPIDKSNDLWWFQFNSEELQNNLTEDLFVSGFFILKSKEDGQLYTACVWPQHISIILPPVDFLIVQKEHRQLFKTVKESGLVTYNTVLSEFADHFENYTHEIPNLKVFRNTGSNQIKKKFNALKLGKTVSEFGNGVSFDGFVNVRP
;
A
#
# COMPACT_ATOMS: atom_id res chain seq x y z
N MET A 1 3.05 18.36 4.37
CA MET A 1 2.62 18.86 3.04
C MET A 1 1.67 17.83 2.47
N SER A 2 0.53 18.29 1.97
CA SER A 2 -0.56 17.47 1.46
C SER A 2 -0.89 17.84 0.02
N PHE A 3 -1.56 16.91 -0.64
CA PHE A 3 -2.28 17.12 -1.87
C PHE A 3 -3.76 17.08 -1.55
N ASP A 4 -4.46 18.16 -1.84
CA ASP A 4 -5.81 18.42 -1.35
C ASP A 4 -6.73 18.70 -2.53
N LEU A 5 -7.88 18.03 -2.57
CA LEU A 5 -8.89 18.21 -3.62
C LEU A 5 -10.20 18.66 -2.99
N TYR A 6 -10.85 19.62 -3.62
CA TYR A 6 -12.12 20.18 -3.15
C TYR A 6 -13.24 19.81 -4.12
N PHE A 7 -14.35 19.27 -3.59
CA PHE A 7 -15.43 18.76 -4.42
C PHE A 7 -16.57 19.76 -4.62
N TYR A 8 -17.01 19.88 -5.86
CA TYR A 8 -18.03 20.81 -6.33
C TYR A 8 -19.11 20.08 -7.11
N LYS A 9 -20.28 20.74 -7.20
CA LYS A 9 -21.33 20.40 -8.16
C LYS A 9 -21.71 21.62 -8.99
N ARG A 10 -22.43 21.41 -10.09
CA ARG A 10 -23.12 22.52 -10.76
C ARG A 10 -24.24 23.07 -9.89
N LYS A 11 -24.49 24.37 -9.92
CA LYS A 11 -25.54 25.02 -9.09
C LYS A 11 -26.96 24.52 -9.38
N ASP A 12 -27.22 24.02 -10.58
CA ASP A 12 -28.50 23.42 -10.97
C ASP A 12 -28.67 21.96 -10.51
N SER A 13 -27.60 21.31 -10.03
CA SER A 13 -27.64 19.94 -9.50
C SER A 13 -28.38 19.86 -8.16
N GLN A 14 -29.26 18.86 -8.05
CA GLN A 14 -30.01 18.54 -6.84
C GLN A 14 -29.22 17.70 -5.82
N GLN A 15 -27.98 17.34 -6.14
CA GLN A 15 -27.15 16.54 -5.24
C GLN A 15 -26.89 17.27 -3.91
N THR A 16 -27.02 16.60 -2.77
CA THR A 16 -26.75 17.20 -1.47
C THR A 16 -25.47 16.64 -0.83
N GLU A 17 -24.94 17.39 0.12
CA GLU A 17 -23.80 17.01 0.94
C GLU A 17 -24.06 15.68 1.68
N GLU A 18 -25.28 15.46 2.17
CA GLU A 18 -25.70 14.21 2.83
C GLU A 18 -25.65 13.01 1.88
N GLN A 19 -26.01 13.18 0.61
CA GLN A 19 -25.95 12.09 -0.37
C GLN A 19 -24.50 11.64 -0.63
N ILE A 20 -23.54 12.57 -0.55
CA ILE A 20 -22.12 12.27 -0.67
C ILE A 20 -21.65 11.52 0.59
N ALA A 21 -22.05 12.00 1.77
CA ALA A 21 -21.75 11.33 3.04
C ALA A 21 -22.30 9.89 3.09
N GLU A 22 -23.53 9.68 2.64
CA GLU A 22 -24.15 8.35 2.52
C GLU A 22 -23.39 7.46 1.52
N TYR A 23 -23.00 8.03 0.37
CA TYR A 23 -22.20 7.32 -0.62
C TYR A 23 -20.85 6.88 -0.04
N LEU A 24 -20.11 7.77 0.61
CA LEU A 24 -18.81 7.48 1.22
C LEU A 24 -18.94 6.40 2.30
N THR A 25 -19.91 6.54 3.20
CA THR A 25 -20.17 5.56 4.27
C THR A 25 -20.50 4.18 3.74
N LYS A 26 -21.21 4.11 2.60
CA LYS A 26 -21.59 2.84 1.98
C LYS A 26 -20.49 2.20 1.14
N ASN A 27 -19.69 3.00 0.43
CA ASN A 27 -18.80 2.51 -0.62
C ASN A 27 -17.31 2.59 -0.28
N LEU A 28 -16.91 3.37 0.73
CA LEU A 28 -15.53 3.42 1.17
C LEU A 28 -15.23 2.24 2.10
N SER A 29 -14.68 1.17 1.53
CA SER A 29 -14.12 0.06 2.30
C SER A 29 -13.00 0.56 3.21
N HIS A 30 -12.73 -0.14 4.31
CA HIS A 30 -11.64 0.19 5.24
C HIS A 30 -11.71 1.60 5.86
N ASN A 31 -12.91 2.18 6.01
CA ASN A 31 -13.08 3.39 6.80
C ASN A 31 -12.87 3.09 8.30
N LEU A 32 -11.90 3.76 8.93
CA LEU A 32 -11.59 3.65 10.36
C LEU A 32 -12.18 4.80 11.20
N SER A 33 -12.77 5.82 10.58
CA SER A 33 -13.32 6.95 11.33
C SER A 33 -14.73 6.66 11.82
N ASP A 34 -14.95 6.84 13.13
CA ASP A 34 -16.27 6.87 13.75
C ASP A 34 -16.88 8.29 13.77
N HIS A 35 -16.16 9.29 13.24
CA HIS A 35 -16.61 10.67 13.24
C HIS A 35 -17.60 10.92 12.09
N PRO A 36 -18.78 11.54 12.32
CA PRO A 36 -19.86 11.63 11.34
C PRO A 36 -19.57 12.49 10.11
N ARG A 37 -18.46 13.25 10.13
CA ARG A 37 -18.04 14.19 9.09
C ARG A 37 -16.64 13.90 8.57
N GLN A 38 -16.13 12.69 8.80
CA GLN A 38 -14.81 12.30 8.37
C GLN A 38 -14.81 10.84 7.92
N TRP A 39 -14.09 10.58 6.83
CA TRP A 39 -13.86 9.24 6.31
C TRP A 39 -12.36 9.04 6.21
N HIS A 40 -11.83 8.14 7.05
CA HIS A 40 -10.42 7.81 7.07
C HIS A 40 -10.24 6.43 6.46
N TYR A 41 -9.84 6.36 5.20
CA TYR A 41 -9.47 5.11 4.56
C TYR A 41 -8.11 4.68 5.09
N GLU A 42 -7.97 3.44 5.56
CA GLU A 42 -6.67 2.82 5.84
C GLU A 42 -6.72 1.33 5.51
N ASN A 43 -6.01 0.92 4.46
CA ASN A 43 -5.89 -0.49 4.10
C ASN A 43 -4.81 -1.17 4.96
N PRO A 44 -5.16 -2.08 5.87
CA PRO A 44 -4.20 -2.70 6.78
C PRO A 44 -3.20 -3.62 6.05
N ALA A 45 -3.52 -4.11 4.85
CA ALA A 45 -2.63 -4.98 4.08
C ALA A 45 -1.50 -4.20 3.39
N THR A 46 -1.81 -3.00 2.88
CA THR A 46 -0.87 -2.16 2.10
C THR A 46 -0.33 -0.98 2.89
N GLY A 47 -0.96 -0.62 4.01
CA GLY A 47 -0.65 0.58 4.79
C GLY A 47 -1.03 1.89 4.09
N VAL A 48 -1.81 1.83 3.01
CA VAL A 48 -2.27 3.03 2.27
C VAL A 48 -3.42 3.68 3.00
N TYR A 49 -3.37 5.00 3.13
CA TYR A 49 -4.42 5.79 3.76
C TYR A 49 -4.62 7.16 3.14
N PHE A 50 -5.83 7.71 3.31
CA PHE A 50 -6.19 9.09 2.99
C PHE A 50 -7.39 9.54 3.81
N LEU A 51 -7.65 10.85 3.79
CA LEU A 51 -8.75 11.46 4.52
C LEU A 51 -9.74 12.13 3.55
N ILE A 52 -11.03 12.02 3.85
CA ILE A 52 -12.05 12.93 3.35
C ILE A 52 -12.76 13.56 4.54
N ASP A 53 -12.74 14.88 4.62
CA ASP A 53 -13.47 15.64 5.63
C ASP A 53 -14.66 16.34 5.01
N TRP A 54 -15.78 16.36 5.74
CA TRP A 54 -16.93 17.21 5.48
C TRP A 54 -16.86 18.44 6.39
N ASN A 55 -16.29 19.51 5.87
CA ASN A 55 -16.01 20.75 6.58
C ASN A 55 -17.27 21.54 6.89
N GLU A 56 -17.22 22.34 7.95
CA GLU A 56 -18.27 23.33 8.20
C GLU A 56 -18.23 24.39 7.09
N PRO A 57 -19.39 24.87 6.61
CA PRO A 57 -19.40 26.01 5.70
C PRO A 57 -18.65 27.18 6.32
N GLU A 58 -17.75 27.80 5.55
CA GLU A 58 -17.01 28.97 5.99
C GLU A 58 -17.97 30.13 6.24
N GLU A 59 -17.89 30.74 7.43
CA GLU A 59 -18.67 31.94 7.79
C GLU A 59 -17.89 33.23 7.54
N GLU A 60 -16.57 33.13 7.34
CA GLU A 60 -15.68 34.26 7.06
C GLU A 60 -15.76 34.67 5.59
N GLN A 61 -16.04 35.96 5.35
CA GLN A 61 -16.31 36.48 4.01
C GLN A 61 -15.13 36.29 3.03
N ASP A 62 -13.90 36.42 3.51
CA ASP A 62 -12.69 36.21 2.70
C ASP A 62 -12.54 34.74 2.26
N SER A 63 -12.91 33.78 3.12
CA SER A 63 -12.90 32.34 2.81
C SER A 63 -14.02 31.95 1.84
N ILE A 64 -15.20 32.56 2.00
CA ILE A 64 -16.34 32.38 1.07
C ILE A 64 -15.96 32.85 -0.34
N GLU A 65 -15.21 33.96 -0.46
CA GLU A 65 -14.73 34.46 -1.76
C GLU A 65 -13.75 33.49 -2.46
N VAL A 66 -13.07 32.61 -1.72
CA VAL A 66 -12.15 31.62 -2.29
C VAL A 66 -12.90 30.37 -2.76
N PHE A 67 -13.85 29.86 -1.97
CA PHE A 67 -14.50 28.56 -2.24
C PHE A 67 -15.88 28.66 -2.92
N ASP A 68 -16.60 29.77 -2.79
CA ASP A 68 -17.99 29.91 -3.27
C ASP A 68 -18.19 31.02 -4.32
N ASN A 69 -17.12 31.56 -4.89
CA ASN A 69 -17.16 32.65 -5.87
C ASN A 69 -17.31 32.18 -7.34
N PHE A 70 -17.49 30.89 -7.57
CA PHE A 70 -17.64 30.35 -8.92
C PHE A 70 -19.05 30.57 -9.46
N GLN A 71 -19.17 31.08 -10.69
CA GLN A 71 -20.47 31.41 -11.28
C GLN A 71 -21.38 30.17 -11.39
N ASP A 72 -20.85 29.05 -11.89
CA ASP A 72 -21.63 27.86 -12.25
C ASP A 72 -21.53 26.72 -11.23
N TYR A 73 -20.63 26.82 -10.24
CA TYR A 73 -20.31 25.74 -9.30
C TYR A 73 -20.63 26.13 -7.87
N LYS A 74 -20.99 25.14 -7.05
CA LYS A 74 -21.18 25.25 -5.60
C LYS A 74 -20.24 24.28 -4.90
N TYR A 75 -19.50 24.75 -3.90
CA TYR A 75 -18.68 23.88 -3.07
C TYR A 75 -19.56 22.97 -2.21
N LEU A 76 -19.18 21.70 -2.09
CA LEU A 76 -19.92 20.69 -1.33
C LEU A 76 -19.40 20.55 0.11
N ASN A 77 -18.41 21.36 0.50
CA ASN A 77 -17.74 21.28 1.80
C ASN A 77 -16.99 19.96 2.03
N PHE A 78 -16.66 19.21 0.98
CA PHE A 78 -15.82 18.03 1.10
C PHE A 78 -14.40 18.30 0.59
N THR A 79 -13.42 17.93 1.42
CA THR A 79 -11.99 17.97 1.08
C THR A 79 -11.42 16.57 1.16
N PHE A 80 -10.81 16.11 0.08
CA PHE A 80 -9.91 14.96 0.09
C PHE A 80 -8.49 15.41 0.40
N SER A 81 -7.76 14.66 1.21
CA SER A 81 -6.36 14.94 1.55
C SER A 81 -5.50 13.68 1.57
N ILE A 82 -4.31 13.77 0.97
CA ILE A 82 -3.26 12.75 1.01
C ILE A 82 -1.90 13.41 1.25
N ASN A 83 -1.10 12.84 2.16
CA ASN A 83 0.23 13.35 2.45
C ASN A 83 1.24 13.02 1.33
N PHE A 84 2.20 13.91 1.12
CA PHE A 84 3.43 13.57 0.38
C PHE A 84 4.40 12.75 1.24
N PHE A 85 5.56 12.43 0.66
CA PHE A 85 6.58 11.56 1.23
C PHE A 85 6.05 10.16 1.48
N ARG A 86 5.34 9.64 0.49
CA ARG A 86 4.81 8.28 0.49
C ARG A 86 5.33 7.51 -0.71
N PRO A 87 5.36 6.17 -0.64
CA PRO A 87 5.59 5.36 -1.82
C PRO A 87 4.56 5.68 -2.91
N ARG A 88 4.96 5.59 -4.18
CA ARG A 88 4.12 5.90 -5.33
C ARG A 88 2.86 5.04 -5.42
N PHE A 89 2.87 3.84 -4.84
CA PHE A 89 1.68 2.99 -4.82
C PHE A 89 0.51 3.58 -4.03
N PHE A 90 0.74 4.56 -3.15
CA PHE A 90 -0.35 5.32 -2.54
C PHE A 90 -1.25 5.94 -3.63
N GLY A 91 -0.63 6.56 -4.65
CA GLY A 91 -1.38 7.07 -5.79
C GLY A 91 -2.10 5.97 -6.58
N LEU A 92 -1.44 4.82 -6.77
CA LEU A 92 -2.01 3.68 -7.52
C LEU A 92 -3.26 3.10 -6.86
N GLU A 93 -3.33 3.10 -5.53
CA GLU A 93 -4.47 2.56 -4.80
C GLU A 93 -5.57 3.61 -4.56
N ILE A 94 -5.19 4.85 -4.22
CA ILE A 94 -6.13 5.88 -3.77
C ILE A 94 -6.90 6.48 -4.95
N PHE A 95 -6.23 6.86 -6.02
CA PHE A 95 -6.90 7.64 -7.07
C PHE A 95 -7.95 6.86 -7.86
N PRO A 96 -7.86 5.54 -8.09
CA PRO A 96 -8.99 4.78 -8.61
C PRO A 96 -10.25 4.88 -7.73
N ILE A 97 -10.10 4.95 -6.40
CA ILE A 97 -11.21 5.12 -5.46
C ILE A 97 -11.80 6.53 -5.59
N ILE A 98 -10.95 7.55 -5.60
CA ILE A 98 -11.37 8.96 -5.69
C ILE A 98 -11.98 9.29 -7.05
N GLU A 99 -11.40 8.82 -8.15
CA GLU A 99 -11.94 9.01 -9.49
C GLU A 99 -13.28 8.30 -9.66
N LYS A 100 -13.45 7.12 -9.04
CA LYS A 100 -14.75 6.45 -8.98
C LYS A 100 -15.79 7.27 -8.22
N LEU A 101 -15.45 7.83 -7.05
CA LEU A 101 -16.31 8.75 -6.30
C LEU A 101 -16.73 9.93 -7.18
N ILE A 102 -15.77 10.60 -7.82
CA ILE A 102 -16.01 11.77 -8.69
C ILE A 102 -16.93 11.40 -9.86
N SER A 103 -16.70 10.25 -10.49
CA SER A 103 -17.49 9.77 -11.62
C SER A 103 -18.92 9.40 -11.21
N ASP A 104 -19.09 8.58 -10.18
CA ASP A 104 -20.38 8.05 -9.75
C ASP A 104 -21.32 9.16 -9.25
N LEU A 105 -20.75 10.22 -8.67
CA LEU A 105 -21.48 11.37 -8.13
C LEU A 105 -21.49 12.59 -9.06
N ASP A 106 -20.93 12.47 -10.27
CA ASP A 106 -20.80 13.58 -11.23
C ASP A 106 -20.17 14.86 -10.63
N LEU A 107 -19.14 14.71 -9.79
CA LEU A 107 -18.49 15.83 -9.09
C LEU A 107 -17.51 16.59 -10.00
N PHE A 108 -17.35 17.88 -9.72
CA PHE A 108 -16.29 18.73 -10.26
C PHE A 108 -15.23 18.90 -9.17
N VAL A 109 -13.98 19.11 -9.56
CA VAL A 109 -12.87 19.19 -8.61
C VAL A 109 -12.13 20.51 -8.81
N LEU A 110 -11.88 21.22 -7.71
CA LEU A 110 -10.84 22.25 -7.67
C LEU A 110 -9.56 21.60 -7.13
N ASP A 111 -8.50 21.70 -7.93
CA ASP A 111 -7.16 21.22 -7.61
C ASP A 111 -6.22 22.43 -7.57
N PRO A 112 -5.91 22.98 -6.38
CA PRO A 112 -4.99 24.10 -6.23
C PRO A 112 -3.57 23.82 -6.75
N GLN A 113 -3.21 22.54 -6.93
CA GLN A 113 -1.93 22.08 -7.43
C GLN A 113 -1.92 21.91 -8.96
N ASP A 114 -3.06 22.12 -9.65
CA ASP A 114 -3.13 22.01 -11.12
C ASP A 114 -2.36 23.13 -11.82
N GLU A 115 -1.45 22.76 -12.72
CA GLU A 115 -0.62 23.72 -13.47
C GLU A 115 -1.37 24.42 -14.60
N THR A 116 -2.51 23.85 -15.01
CA THR A 116 -3.28 24.38 -16.15
C THR A 116 -4.29 25.42 -15.68
N ASP A 117 -5.08 25.10 -14.66
CA ASP A 117 -6.11 25.96 -14.12
C ASP A 117 -6.38 25.64 -12.64
N SER A 118 -5.48 26.13 -11.77
CA SER A 118 -5.56 25.93 -10.31
C SER A 118 -6.74 26.64 -9.63
N ASN A 119 -7.48 27.47 -10.38
CA ASN A 119 -8.44 28.40 -9.82
C ASN A 119 -9.87 28.13 -10.29
N ASN A 120 -10.16 27.02 -10.97
CA ASN A 120 -11.53 26.71 -11.41
C ASN A 120 -11.89 25.24 -11.20
N PRO A 121 -13.08 24.94 -10.65
CA PRO A 121 -13.60 23.58 -10.62
C PRO A 121 -13.81 23.02 -12.03
N ARG A 122 -13.27 21.83 -12.30
CA ARG A 122 -13.41 21.16 -13.60
C ARG A 122 -13.48 19.65 -13.49
N LYS A 123 -13.75 19.00 -14.61
CA LYS A 123 -13.59 17.56 -14.79
C LYS A 123 -12.16 17.27 -15.25
N PHE A 124 -11.64 16.15 -14.79
CA PHE A 124 -10.31 15.68 -15.15
C PHE A 124 -10.40 14.31 -15.83
N PRO A 125 -9.47 13.99 -16.76
CA PRO A 125 -9.41 12.66 -17.35
C PRO A 125 -8.98 11.64 -16.30
N ALA A 126 -9.36 10.37 -16.51
CA ALA A 126 -8.93 9.27 -15.65
C ALA A 126 -7.39 9.19 -15.59
N GLY A 127 -6.86 8.89 -14.41
CA GLY A 127 -5.43 8.84 -14.11
C GLY A 127 -4.76 10.20 -13.87
N HIS A 128 -5.46 11.33 -14.08
CA HIS A 128 -4.85 12.66 -13.93
C HIS A 128 -4.32 12.90 -12.53
N PHE A 129 -5.14 12.66 -11.50
CA PHE A 129 -4.75 12.96 -10.12
C PHE A 129 -3.63 12.04 -9.64
N GLN A 130 -3.62 10.78 -10.10
CA GLN A 130 -2.51 9.86 -9.86
C GLN A 130 -1.19 10.40 -10.40
N GLU A 131 -1.16 10.78 -11.67
CA GLU A 131 0.04 11.32 -12.31
C GLU A 131 0.50 12.62 -11.64
N GLN A 132 -0.43 13.53 -11.36
CA GLN A 132 -0.14 14.79 -10.67
C GLN A 132 0.43 14.56 -9.28
N TRP A 133 -0.22 13.74 -8.46
CA TRP A 133 0.25 13.47 -7.12
C TRP A 133 1.61 12.80 -7.11
N ILE A 134 1.85 11.78 -7.96
CA ILE A 134 3.15 11.09 -8.05
C ILE A 134 4.25 12.10 -8.39
N ARG A 135 4.00 12.97 -9.37
CA ARG A 135 4.97 13.98 -9.82
C ARG A 135 5.31 14.98 -8.71
N HIS A 136 4.31 15.50 -8.00
CA HIS A 136 4.52 16.41 -6.88
C HIS A 136 5.21 15.71 -5.71
N ASN A 137 4.75 14.50 -5.36
CA ASN A 137 5.34 13.67 -4.31
C ASN A 137 6.83 13.40 -4.58
N ASP A 138 7.17 13.04 -5.82
CA ASP A 138 8.55 12.82 -6.23
C ASP A 138 9.37 14.12 -6.12
N GLY A 139 8.85 15.23 -6.63
CA GLY A 139 9.52 16.53 -6.60
C GLY A 139 9.86 16.96 -5.17
N VAL A 140 8.86 17.00 -4.29
CA VAL A 140 9.10 17.38 -2.88
C VAL A 140 9.99 16.37 -2.16
N THR A 141 9.90 15.07 -2.50
CA THR A 141 10.76 14.04 -1.92
C THR A 141 12.22 14.24 -2.32
N LEU A 142 12.50 14.52 -3.59
CA LEU A 142 13.86 14.76 -4.08
C LEU A 142 14.48 15.99 -3.41
N ASP A 143 13.71 17.07 -3.30
CA ASP A 143 14.17 18.32 -2.66
C ASP A 143 14.52 18.12 -1.18
N GLN A 144 13.82 17.22 -0.50
CA GLN A 144 13.93 17.00 0.96
C GLN A 144 14.67 15.71 1.34
N PHE A 145 15.15 14.92 0.36
CA PHE A 145 15.59 13.55 0.59
C PHE A 145 16.67 13.42 1.66
N THR A 146 17.73 14.24 1.52
CA THR A 146 18.88 14.21 2.43
C THR A 146 18.54 14.84 3.79
N GLU A 147 17.74 15.91 3.81
CA GLU A 147 17.40 16.63 5.04
C GLU A 147 16.50 15.79 5.95
N LEU A 148 15.52 15.10 5.38
CA LEU A 148 14.60 14.24 6.12
C LEU A 148 15.08 12.79 6.25
N ASN A 149 16.24 12.45 5.67
CA ASN A 149 16.87 11.13 5.73
C ASN A 149 15.90 10.00 5.36
N PHE A 150 15.25 10.12 4.20
CA PHE A 150 14.27 9.12 3.77
C PHE A 150 14.91 7.76 3.48
N GLU A 151 14.18 6.70 3.80
CA GLU A 151 14.50 5.36 3.34
C GLU A 151 14.08 5.19 1.88
N TYR A 152 14.89 4.49 1.08
CA TYR A 152 14.64 4.29 -0.34
C TYR A 152 14.37 2.82 -0.65
N LEU A 153 13.27 2.55 -1.37
CA LEU A 153 12.99 1.27 -1.99
C LEU A 153 12.77 1.46 -3.50
N PRO A 154 13.46 0.71 -4.37
CA PRO A 154 13.25 0.77 -5.82
C PRO A 154 11.77 0.58 -6.19
N ILE A 155 11.30 1.35 -7.17
CA ILE A 155 9.89 1.38 -7.57
C ILE A 155 9.35 0.00 -7.97
N ASP A 156 10.12 -0.78 -8.72
CA ASP A 156 9.68 -2.11 -9.18
C ASP A 156 9.42 -3.03 -7.98
N LYS A 157 10.36 -3.06 -7.01
CA LYS A 157 10.19 -3.84 -5.75
C LYS A 157 9.01 -3.35 -4.93
N SER A 158 8.83 -2.03 -4.87
CA SER A 158 7.74 -1.41 -4.12
C SER A 158 6.38 -1.73 -4.71
N ASN A 159 6.25 -1.70 -6.04
CA ASN A 159 5.00 -1.98 -6.74
C ASN A 159 4.69 -3.47 -6.73
N ASP A 160 5.68 -4.35 -6.87
CA ASP A 160 5.50 -5.80 -6.73
C ASP A 160 5.00 -6.17 -5.33
N LEU A 161 5.59 -5.57 -4.30
CA LEU A 161 5.15 -5.71 -2.91
C LEU A 161 3.71 -5.26 -2.74
N TRP A 162 3.39 -4.04 -3.19
CA TRP A 162 2.03 -3.49 -3.07
C TRP A 162 1.01 -4.36 -3.80
N TRP A 163 1.28 -4.73 -5.05
CA TRP A 163 0.37 -5.55 -5.85
C TRP A 163 0.11 -6.89 -5.19
N PHE A 164 1.13 -7.53 -4.63
CA PHE A 164 0.95 -8.77 -3.87
C PHE A 164 0.10 -8.55 -2.63
N GLN A 165 0.42 -7.54 -1.81
CA GLN A 165 -0.28 -7.27 -0.55
C GLN A 165 -1.75 -6.90 -0.77
N PHE A 166 -2.03 -6.02 -1.74
CA PHE A 166 -3.37 -5.59 -2.12
C PHE A 166 -4.28 -6.76 -2.50
N ASN A 167 -3.73 -7.77 -3.18
CA ASN A 167 -4.47 -8.94 -3.67
C ASN A 167 -4.34 -10.18 -2.75
N SER A 168 -3.61 -10.09 -1.63
CA SER A 168 -3.24 -11.25 -0.82
C SER A 168 -4.42 -11.93 -0.14
N GLU A 169 -5.37 -11.14 0.37
CA GLU A 169 -6.59 -11.63 1.01
C GLU A 169 -7.50 -12.32 0.00
N GLU A 170 -7.73 -11.70 -1.16
CA GLU A 170 -8.50 -12.31 -2.24
C GLU A 170 -7.85 -13.62 -2.71
N LEU A 171 -6.52 -13.61 -2.92
CA LEU A 171 -5.78 -14.81 -3.28
C LEU A 171 -5.99 -15.92 -2.24
N GLN A 172 -5.87 -15.61 -0.94
CA GLN A 172 -6.05 -16.57 0.15
C GLN A 172 -7.48 -17.13 0.21
N ASN A 173 -8.50 -16.29 0.03
CA ASN A 173 -9.91 -16.66 0.09
C ASN A 173 -10.35 -17.52 -1.11
N ASN A 174 -9.68 -17.37 -2.26
CA ASN A 174 -9.99 -18.11 -3.49
C ASN A 174 -9.20 -19.43 -3.63
N LEU A 175 -8.34 -19.79 -2.67
CA LEU A 175 -7.62 -21.07 -2.74
C LEU A 175 -8.55 -22.26 -2.54
N THR A 176 -8.45 -23.25 -3.44
CA THR A 176 -9.12 -24.55 -3.30
C THR A 176 -8.24 -25.59 -2.60
N GLU A 177 -6.96 -25.29 -2.43
CA GLU A 177 -5.97 -26.13 -1.77
C GLU A 177 -5.62 -25.56 -0.39
N ASP A 178 -5.17 -26.42 0.54
CA ASP A 178 -4.65 -26.01 1.85
C ASP A 178 -3.25 -25.39 1.69
N LEU A 179 -3.25 -24.15 1.21
CA LEU A 179 -2.08 -23.31 0.96
C LEU A 179 -2.18 -22.05 1.82
N PHE A 180 -1.05 -21.60 2.32
CA PHE A 180 -0.91 -20.34 3.01
C PHE A 180 -0.33 -19.28 2.05
N VAL A 181 -0.93 -18.10 1.99
CA VAL A 181 -0.36 -16.93 1.30
C VAL A 181 0.56 -16.21 2.27
N SER A 182 1.85 -16.10 1.94
CA SER A 182 2.82 -15.51 2.87
C SER A 182 2.61 -14.02 3.08
N GLY A 183 2.68 -13.53 4.32
CA GLY A 183 2.75 -12.09 4.59
C GLY A 183 4.08 -11.47 4.17
N PHE A 184 4.05 -10.19 3.78
CA PHE A 184 5.19 -9.41 3.32
C PHE A 184 5.74 -8.48 4.42
N PHE A 185 7.05 -8.24 4.40
CA PHE A 185 7.76 -7.38 5.35
C PHE A 185 8.85 -6.58 4.64
N ILE A 186 9.17 -5.41 5.18
CA ILE A 186 10.33 -4.62 4.77
C ILE A 186 11.31 -4.56 5.93
N LEU A 187 12.57 -4.88 5.65
CA LEU A 187 13.65 -4.87 6.62
C LEU A 187 14.70 -3.84 6.21
N LYS A 188 15.07 -2.96 7.14
CA LYS A 188 16.27 -2.12 7.00
C LYS A 188 17.47 -2.85 7.57
N SER A 189 18.51 -3.01 6.77
CA SER A 189 19.77 -3.65 7.17
C SER A 189 20.64 -2.71 8.01
N LYS A 190 21.24 -3.24 9.08
CA LYS A 190 22.26 -2.54 9.89
C LYS A 190 23.61 -2.42 9.21
N GLU A 191 23.91 -3.26 8.21
CA GLU A 191 25.24 -3.32 7.59
C GLU A 191 25.41 -2.26 6.49
N ASP A 192 24.40 -2.09 5.66
CA ASP A 192 24.43 -1.20 4.49
C ASP A 192 23.33 -0.13 4.51
N GLY A 193 22.43 -0.16 5.50
CA GLY A 193 21.32 0.79 5.61
C GLY A 193 20.22 0.62 4.56
N GLN A 194 20.28 -0.41 3.70
CA GLN A 194 19.35 -0.59 2.59
C GLN A 194 18.07 -1.30 3.04
N LEU A 195 17.00 -1.11 2.26
CA LEU A 195 15.73 -1.81 2.44
C LEU A 195 15.69 -3.11 1.64
N TYR A 196 15.18 -4.15 2.29
CA TYR A 196 15.04 -5.51 1.73
C TYR A 196 13.63 -6.03 1.95
N THR A 197 13.11 -6.76 0.99
CA THR A 197 11.80 -7.42 1.07
C THR A 197 11.92 -8.80 1.69
N ALA A 198 10.95 -9.18 2.53
CA ALA A 198 10.94 -10.49 3.15
C ALA A 198 9.54 -11.08 3.32
N CYS A 199 9.45 -12.41 3.32
CA CYS A 199 8.22 -13.14 3.66
C CYS A 199 8.50 -14.21 4.72
N VAL A 200 7.50 -14.57 5.52
CA VAL A 200 7.64 -15.68 6.47
C VAL A 200 7.37 -17.00 5.77
N TRP A 201 8.25 -17.99 5.97
CA TRP A 201 8.00 -19.37 5.59
C TRP A 201 7.89 -20.25 6.85
N PRO A 202 6.65 -20.54 7.30
CA PRO A 202 6.44 -21.38 8.48
C PRO A 202 6.84 -22.83 8.22
N GLN A 203 7.37 -23.47 9.25
CA GLN A 203 7.75 -24.88 9.18
C GLN A 203 6.56 -25.77 8.81
N HIS A 204 6.75 -26.62 7.80
CA HIS A 204 5.80 -27.66 7.37
C HIS A 204 4.47 -27.13 6.81
N ILE A 205 4.40 -25.86 6.42
CA ILE A 205 3.22 -25.28 5.77
C ILE A 205 3.43 -25.22 4.26
N SER A 206 2.43 -25.68 3.50
CA SER A 206 2.37 -25.44 2.06
C SER A 206 2.09 -23.96 1.82
N ILE A 207 2.84 -23.32 0.93
CA ILE A 207 2.89 -21.86 0.87
C ILE A 207 2.98 -21.34 -0.56
N ILE A 208 2.35 -20.19 -0.80
CA ILE A 208 2.56 -19.34 -1.97
C ILE A 208 3.50 -18.20 -1.56
N LEU A 209 4.58 -18.02 -2.31
CA LEU A 209 5.63 -17.03 -2.08
C LEU A 209 5.73 -16.05 -3.26
N PRO A 210 5.69 -14.73 -3.01
CA PRO A 210 6.10 -13.74 -3.99
C PRO A 210 7.63 -13.68 -4.11
N PRO A 211 8.15 -13.02 -5.15
CA PRO A 211 9.57 -12.70 -5.22
C PRO A 211 9.97 -11.74 -4.10
N VAL A 212 10.96 -12.13 -3.30
CA VAL A 212 11.49 -11.34 -2.18
C VAL A 212 13.01 -11.47 -2.09
N ASP A 213 13.67 -10.62 -1.29
CA ASP A 213 15.10 -10.76 -1.00
C ASP A 213 15.35 -11.93 -0.02
N PHE A 214 14.52 -12.05 1.02
CA PHE A 214 14.68 -13.05 2.09
C PHE A 214 13.40 -13.79 2.45
N LEU A 215 13.55 -15.05 2.89
CA LEU A 215 12.54 -15.72 3.71
C LEU A 215 12.95 -15.69 5.18
N ILE A 216 12.01 -15.32 6.04
CA ILE A 216 12.08 -15.45 7.49
C ILE A 216 11.65 -16.89 7.81
N VAL A 217 12.62 -17.73 8.13
CA VAL A 217 12.40 -19.14 8.42
C VAL A 217 12.44 -19.35 9.93
N GLN A 218 11.41 -20.00 10.46
CA GLN A 218 11.37 -20.48 11.84
C GLN A 218 11.30 -21.99 11.82
N LYS A 219 12.18 -22.66 12.56
CA LYS A 219 12.21 -24.12 12.67
C LYS A 219 12.34 -24.57 14.11
N GLU A 220 11.52 -25.53 14.48
CA GLU A 220 11.53 -26.24 15.74
C GLU A 220 11.83 -27.72 15.47
N HIS A 221 12.92 -28.23 16.04
CA HIS A 221 13.31 -29.63 15.89
C HIS A 221 13.97 -30.19 17.16
N ARG A 222 13.89 -31.51 17.33
CA ARG A 222 14.50 -32.19 18.48
C ARG A 222 15.94 -32.56 18.16
N GLN A 223 16.86 -32.18 19.06
CA GLN A 223 18.25 -32.61 19.09
C GLN A 223 18.49 -33.24 20.47
N LEU A 224 18.84 -34.54 20.51
CA LEU A 224 19.14 -35.37 21.70
C LEU A 224 18.79 -34.72 23.06
N PHE A 225 17.59 -35.06 23.58
CA PHE A 225 16.98 -34.57 24.84
C PHE A 225 16.59 -33.08 24.91
N LYS A 226 16.79 -32.27 23.86
CA LYS A 226 16.40 -30.86 23.81
C LYS A 226 15.58 -30.54 22.55
N THR A 227 14.60 -29.64 22.69
CA THR A 227 13.96 -28.98 21.55
C THR A 227 14.75 -27.72 21.22
N VAL A 228 15.21 -27.61 19.97
CA VAL A 228 15.90 -26.44 19.44
C VAL A 228 14.90 -25.64 18.62
N LYS A 229 14.78 -24.35 18.94
CA LYS A 229 14.04 -23.37 18.15
C LYS A 229 15.05 -22.43 17.52
N GLU A 230 15.04 -22.35 16.21
CA GLU A 230 15.91 -21.47 15.43
C GLU A 230 15.04 -20.57 14.55
N SER A 231 15.47 -19.33 14.37
CA SER A 231 14.86 -18.36 13.47
C SER A 231 15.96 -17.62 12.75
N GLY A 232 15.76 -17.28 11.49
CA GLY A 232 16.74 -16.52 10.73
C GLY A 232 16.32 -16.28 9.28
N LEU A 233 17.09 -15.42 8.63
CA LEU A 233 16.91 -15.07 7.23
C LEU A 233 17.65 -16.07 6.34
N VAL A 234 17.00 -16.47 5.24
CA VAL A 234 17.60 -17.21 4.14
C VAL A 234 17.28 -16.45 2.86
N THR A 235 18.22 -16.30 1.94
CA THR A 235 17.92 -15.63 0.67
C THR A 235 16.89 -16.43 -0.11
N TYR A 236 15.99 -15.73 -0.80
CA TYR A 236 14.97 -16.36 -1.64
C TYR A 236 15.59 -17.30 -2.69
N ASN A 237 16.68 -16.87 -3.33
CA ASN A 237 17.42 -17.67 -4.30
C ASN A 237 18.01 -18.96 -3.71
N THR A 238 18.53 -18.93 -2.47
CA THR A 238 19.00 -20.14 -1.80
C THR A 238 17.86 -21.11 -1.58
N VAL A 239 16.69 -20.63 -1.15
CA VAL A 239 15.52 -21.49 -0.95
C VAL A 239 15.04 -22.10 -2.27
N LEU A 240 14.90 -21.30 -3.33
CA LEU A 240 14.48 -21.83 -4.63
C LEU A 240 15.49 -22.82 -5.21
N SER A 241 16.79 -22.60 -5.03
CA SER A 241 17.84 -23.50 -5.50
C SER A 241 17.85 -24.81 -4.71
N GLU A 242 17.81 -24.71 -3.37
CA GLU A 242 17.79 -25.90 -2.54
C GLU A 242 16.51 -26.70 -2.77
N PHE A 243 15.33 -26.07 -2.86
CA PHE A 243 14.04 -26.75 -3.01
C PHE A 243 13.54 -26.77 -4.46
N ALA A 244 14.42 -26.71 -5.45
CA ALA A 244 14.06 -26.58 -6.86
C ALA A 244 13.03 -27.62 -7.33
N ASP A 245 13.18 -28.88 -6.92
CA ASP A 245 12.27 -29.98 -7.30
C ASP A 245 10.90 -29.93 -6.57
N HIS A 246 10.68 -28.94 -5.70
CA HIS A 246 9.48 -28.82 -4.87
C HIS A 246 8.77 -27.48 -5.02
N PHE A 247 9.39 -26.51 -5.68
CA PHE A 247 8.76 -25.23 -6.02
C PHE A 247 8.32 -25.23 -7.47
N GLU A 248 7.07 -24.85 -7.68
CA GLU A 248 6.47 -24.68 -9.00
C GLU A 248 6.08 -23.21 -9.21
N ASN A 249 5.90 -22.81 -10.47
CA ASN A 249 5.24 -21.53 -10.76
C ASN A 249 3.77 -21.64 -10.38
N TYR A 250 3.25 -20.64 -9.68
CA TYR A 250 1.83 -20.52 -9.41
C TYR A 250 1.21 -19.54 -10.41
N THR A 251 0.29 -20.02 -11.25
CA THR A 251 -0.37 -19.19 -12.26
C THR A 251 -1.45 -18.35 -11.61
N HIS A 252 -1.25 -17.04 -11.59
CA HIS A 252 -2.18 -16.04 -11.07
C HIS A 252 -1.99 -14.72 -11.84
N GLU A 253 -2.90 -13.76 -11.66
CA GLU A 253 -2.75 -12.39 -12.17
C GLU A 253 -1.58 -11.65 -11.49
N ILE A 254 -1.21 -12.08 -10.28
CA ILE A 254 0.02 -11.64 -9.62
C ILE A 254 1.19 -12.40 -10.25
N PRO A 255 2.18 -11.70 -10.86
CA PRO A 255 3.25 -12.36 -11.58
C PRO A 255 4.26 -13.03 -10.65
N ASN A 256 5.02 -13.98 -11.19
CA ASN A 256 6.22 -14.57 -10.58
C ASN A 256 6.02 -15.28 -9.23
N LEU A 257 4.78 -15.66 -8.90
CA LEU A 257 4.49 -16.43 -7.70
C LEU A 257 5.09 -17.85 -7.79
N LYS A 258 5.61 -18.31 -6.65
CA LYS A 258 6.06 -19.69 -6.46
C LYS A 258 5.15 -20.39 -5.46
N VAL A 259 4.84 -21.65 -5.71
CA VAL A 259 4.09 -22.49 -4.76
C VAL A 259 4.96 -23.66 -4.30
N PHE A 260 4.94 -23.90 -3.01
CA PHE A 260 5.50 -25.09 -2.39
C PHE A 260 4.38 -25.88 -1.73
N ARG A 261 4.18 -27.12 -2.20
CA ARG A 261 3.19 -28.04 -1.63
C ARG A 261 3.91 -29.02 -0.72
N ASN A 262 3.67 -28.90 0.58
CA ASN A 262 4.20 -29.87 1.52
C ASN A 262 3.41 -31.17 1.43
N THR A 263 3.90 -32.11 0.63
CA THR A 263 3.35 -33.47 0.52
C THR A 263 3.69 -34.38 1.70
N GLY A 264 4.26 -33.83 2.79
CA GLY A 264 4.54 -34.56 4.02
C GLY A 264 5.73 -35.52 3.92
N SER A 265 6.59 -35.39 2.91
CA SER A 265 7.74 -36.29 2.77
C SER A 265 8.78 -36.03 3.87
N ASN A 266 9.23 -37.10 4.53
CA ASN A 266 10.31 -37.02 5.53
C ASN A 266 11.60 -36.38 4.97
N GLN A 267 11.80 -36.44 3.64
CA GLN A 267 12.93 -35.84 2.96
C GLN A 267 12.85 -34.30 2.98
N ILE A 268 11.69 -33.74 2.63
CA ILE A 268 11.44 -32.29 2.67
C ILE A 268 11.64 -31.74 4.08
N LYS A 269 11.10 -32.43 5.09
CA LYS A 269 11.27 -32.06 6.50
C LYS A 269 12.73 -32.03 6.92
N LYS A 270 13.51 -33.06 6.56
CA LYS A 270 14.95 -33.10 6.85
C LYS A 270 15.69 -31.96 6.16
N LYS A 271 15.36 -31.68 4.90
CA LYS A 271 15.97 -30.61 4.10
C LYS A 271 15.66 -29.23 4.69
N PHE A 272 14.41 -28.97 5.07
CA PHE A 272 13.99 -27.73 5.74
C PHE A 272 14.73 -27.55 7.07
N ASN A 273 14.84 -28.60 7.87
CA ASN A 273 15.57 -28.51 9.14
C ASN A 273 17.08 -28.30 8.95
N ALA A 274 17.64 -28.77 7.83
CA ALA A 274 19.04 -28.60 7.48
C ALA A 274 19.37 -27.24 6.85
N LEU A 275 18.37 -26.42 6.51
CA LEU A 275 18.58 -25.07 5.98
C LEU A 275 19.49 -24.27 6.93
N LYS A 276 20.59 -23.76 6.37
CA LYS A 276 21.50 -22.89 7.10
C LYS A 276 20.88 -21.51 7.20
N LEU A 277 20.46 -21.15 8.41
CA LEU A 277 19.90 -19.84 8.70
C LEU A 277 21.02 -18.81 8.83
N GLY A 278 20.80 -17.63 8.26
CA GLY A 278 21.64 -16.45 8.47
C GLY A 278 21.30 -15.75 9.79
N LYS A 279 21.43 -14.42 9.79
CA LYS A 279 21.05 -13.57 10.93
C LYS A 279 19.56 -13.69 11.24
N THR A 280 19.21 -13.56 12.51
CA THR A 280 17.82 -13.25 12.92
C THR A 280 17.41 -11.86 12.40
N VAL A 281 16.11 -11.57 12.37
CA VAL A 281 15.60 -10.25 11.97
C VAL A 281 16.21 -9.13 12.83
N SER A 282 16.33 -9.34 14.15
CA SER A 282 16.90 -8.36 15.08
C SER A 282 18.42 -8.18 14.93
N GLU A 283 19.15 -9.21 14.55
CA GLU A 283 20.58 -9.12 14.21
C GLU A 283 20.81 -8.46 12.85
N PHE A 284 19.94 -8.72 11.87
CA PHE A 284 20.00 -8.12 10.54
C PHE A 284 19.67 -6.63 10.58
N GLY A 285 18.58 -6.25 11.25
CA GLY A 285 18.20 -4.86 11.43
C GLY A 285 16.84 -4.66 12.07
N ASN A 286 15.96 -3.88 11.43
CA ASN A 286 14.62 -3.56 11.95
C ASN A 286 13.57 -3.57 10.84
N GLY A 287 12.30 -3.77 11.23
CA GLY A 287 11.17 -3.60 10.33
C GLY A 287 10.98 -2.13 9.94
N VAL A 288 10.44 -1.90 8.75
CA VAL A 288 10.00 -0.60 8.24
C VAL A 288 8.53 -0.73 7.84
N SER A 289 7.71 0.27 8.17
CA SER A 289 6.30 0.31 7.78
C SER A 289 6.15 0.48 6.27
N PHE A 290 5.00 0.10 5.72
CA PHE A 290 4.76 0.23 4.28
C PHE A 290 4.67 1.68 3.80
N ASP A 291 4.42 2.63 4.70
CA ASP A 291 4.45 4.07 4.41
C ASP A 291 5.79 4.75 4.76
N GLY A 292 6.76 3.99 5.28
CA GLY A 292 8.00 4.50 5.88
C GLY A 292 9.17 4.69 4.90
N PHE A 293 8.91 4.73 3.59
CA PHE A 293 9.94 4.85 2.56
C PHE A 293 9.43 5.58 1.32
N VAL A 294 10.33 5.90 0.41
CA VAL A 294 10.04 6.58 -0.87
C VAL A 294 10.68 5.84 -2.05
N ASN A 295 10.24 6.15 -3.27
CA ASN A 295 10.70 5.49 -4.49
C ASN A 295 11.63 6.32 -5.38
N VAL A 296 11.99 7.53 -4.94
CA VAL A 296 12.94 8.41 -5.63
C VAL A 296 14.05 8.83 -4.68
N ARG A 297 15.23 9.08 -5.22
CA ARG A 297 16.40 9.62 -4.52
C ARG A 297 17.26 10.44 -5.50
N PRO A 298 18.07 11.39 -5.00
CA PRO A 298 18.97 12.21 -5.84
C PRO A 298 19.97 11.44 -6.70
#